data_AF-A0A7J9GXV4-F1
#
_entry.id   AF-A0A7J9GXV4-F1
#
_cell.length_a   1.000
_cell.length_b   1.000
_cell.length_c   1.000
_cell.angle_alpha   90.00
_cell.angle_beta   90.00
_cell.angle_gamma   90.00
#
_symmetry.space_group_name_H-M   'P 1'
#
loop_
_entity.id
_entity.type
_entity.pdbx_description
1 polymer ?
#
loop_
_entity_poly.entity_id
_entity_poly.type
_entity_poly.pdbx_seq_one_letter_code
_entity_poly.pdbx_strand_id
1 'polypeptide(L)'
;VVKNIVNTKRTIVCTIHQPSIDIFEAFDEVINWQTHINGGQMVYSGELGQHSSRLIEYFEGIPGVPKIKENHNPATWMLEVTSTSVEAQLGIDFALIYKESHLYKYIMFLLCRRNKEIVQSQSLPAQGSEKLQFSTPFPQNGWEQLKACLWKQHLSYWRSPKYNLARLAFTISSSSFYGALLWQKGQNL
;
A
#
# COMPACT_ATOMS: atom_id res chain seq x y z
N VAL A 1 2.04 3.38 16.77
CA VAL A 1 3.17 2.70 16.07
C VAL A 1 3.71 3.55 14.93
N VAL A 2 2.88 3.91 13.93
CA VAL A 2 3.29 4.72 12.77
C VAL A 2 3.98 6.04 13.18
N LYS A 3 3.35 6.85 14.04
CA LYS A 3 3.95 8.11 14.57
C LYS A 3 5.32 7.90 15.24
N ASN A 4 5.50 6.81 15.99
CA ASN A 4 6.79 6.51 16.63
C ASN A 4 7.88 6.18 15.61
N ILE A 5 7.52 5.54 14.49
CA ILE A 5 8.46 5.24 13.40
C ILE A 5 8.86 6.53 12.68
N VAL A 6 7.92 7.45 12.44
CA VAL A 6 8.23 8.78 11.86
C VAL A 6 9.25 9.53 12.72
N ASN A 7 9.09 9.49 14.05
CA ASN A 7 10.03 10.11 14.99
C ASN A 7 11.46 9.55 14.92
N THR A 8 11.65 8.37 14.31
CA THR A 8 12.99 7.80 14.04
C THR A 8 13.62 8.30 12.73
N LYS A 9 13.11 9.39 12.15
CA LYS A 9 13.53 9.98 10.85
C LYS A 9 13.33 9.03 9.67
N ARG A 10 12.28 8.22 9.71
CA ARG A 10 11.89 7.32 8.62
C ARG A 10 10.68 7.89 7.87
N THR A 11 10.74 7.87 6.55
CA THR A 11 9.59 8.16 5.70
C THR A 11 8.64 6.98 5.68
N ILE A 12 7.34 7.24 5.83
CA ILE A 12 6.30 6.22 5.75
C ILE A 12 5.38 6.58 4.59
N VAL A 13 5.16 5.60 3.72
CA VAL A 13 4.17 5.68 2.64
C VAL A 13 3.23 4.50 2.84
N CYS A 14 1.94 4.76 2.93
CA CYS A 14 0.92 3.73 3.07
C CYS A 14 -0.36 4.09 2.33
N THR A 15 -1.12 3.09 1.94
CA THR A 15 -2.50 3.23 1.50
C THR A 15 -3.42 3.00 2.70
N ILE A 16 -4.41 3.87 2.87
CA ILE A 16 -5.39 3.79 3.95
C ILE A 16 -6.78 3.71 3.34
N HIS A 17 -7.61 2.85 3.90
CA HIS A 17 -9.01 2.72 3.49
C HIS A 17 -9.90 3.29 4.60
N GLN A 18 -10.71 4.29 4.27
CA GLN A 18 -11.70 4.92 5.16
C GLN A 18 -11.12 5.33 6.53
N PRO A 19 -10.14 6.25 6.57
CA PRO A 19 -9.58 6.71 7.84
C PRO A 19 -10.59 7.55 8.64
N SER A 20 -10.56 7.43 9.97
CA SER A 20 -11.20 8.40 10.84
C SER A 20 -10.48 9.76 10.77
N ILE A 21 -11.17 10.83 11.17
CA ILE A 21 -10.62 12.20 11.14
C ILE A 21 -9.27 12.27 11.86
N ASP A 22 -9.18 11.75 13.09
CA ASP A 22 -7.94 11.76 13.88
C ASP A 22 -6.76 11.04 13.20
N ILE A 23 -7.06 10.00 12.41
CA ILE A 23 -6.04 9.26 11.66
C ILE A 23 -5.67 10.04 10.40
N PHE A 24 -6.63 10.63 9.72
CA PHE A 24 -6.40 11.39 8.49
C PHE A 24 -5.55 12.64 8.78
N GLU A 25 -5.89 13.40 9.81
CA GLU A 25 -5.14 14.57 10.29
C GLU A 25 -3.74 14.24 10.86
N ALA A 26 -3.44 12.95 11.06
CA ALA A 26 -2.12 12.53 11.50
C ALA A 26 -1.08 12.47 10.36
N PHE A 27 -1.50 12.60 9.10
CA PHE A 27 -0.62 12.58 7.94
C PHE A 27 -0.20 14.00 7.54
N ASP A 28 1.04 14.14 7.10
CA ASP A 28 1.57 15.42 6.61
C ASP A 28 1.06 15.72 5.18
N GLU A 29 1.13 14.71 4.32
CA GLU A 29 0.74 14.77 2.90
C GLU A 29 -0.22 13.64 2.54
N VAL A 30 -1.13 13.91 1.60
CA VAL A 30 -2.07 12.95 1.04
C VAL A 30 -1.98 12.95 -0.48
N ILE A 31 -2.04 11.75 -1.05
CA ILE A 31 -2.18 11.54 -2.49
C ILE A 31 -3.52 10.86 -2.73
N ASN A 32 -4.41 11.55 -3.42
CA ASN A 32 -5.70 10.99 -3.82
C ASN A 32 -5.63 10.49 -5.27
N TRP A 33 -6.10 9.27 -5.48
CA TRP A 33 -6.12 8.59 -6.77
C TRP A 33 -7.55 8.33 -7.20
N GLN A 34 -7.80 8.44 -8.49
CA GLN A 34 -9.10 8.17 -9.08
C GLN A 34 -9.42 6.67 -8.99
N THR A 35 -10.60 6.34 -8.47
CA THR A 35 -10.97 4.98 -8.03
C THR A 35 -11.74 4.16 -9.07
N HIS A 36 -12.05 4.71 -10.26
CA HIS A 36 -12.91 4.06 -11.25
C HIS A 36 -12.17 3.10 -12.21
N ILE A 37 -12.89 2.39 -13.09
CA ILE A 37 -12.37 1.24 -13.89
C ILE A 37 -11.30 1.65 -14.94
N ASN A 38 -11.33 2.91 -15.42
CA ASN A 38 -10.23 3.56 -16.19
C ASN A 38 -9.29 4.39 -15.29
N GLY A 39 -9.31 4.12 -13.99
CA GLY A 39 -8.61 4.85 -12.93
C GLY A 39 -7.13 4.52 -12.84
N GLY A 40 -6.44 5.22 -11.95
CA GLY A 40 -4.98 5.28 -11.90
C GLY A 40 -4.40 6.67 -12.13
N GLN A 41 -5.26 7.69 -12.29
CA GLN A 41 -4.82 9.07 -12.37
C GLN A 41 -4.89 9.74 -11.00
N MET A 42 -3.95 10.64 -10.75
CA MET A 42 -3.92 11.43 -9.53
C MET A 42 -4.90 12.59 -9.66
N VAL A 43 -5.73 12.79 -8.64
CA VAL A 43 -6.68 13.91 -8.57
C VAL A 43 -6.26 14.94 -7.54
N TYR A 44 -5.36 14.57 -6.62
CA TYR A 44 -4.74 15.48 -5.67
C TYR A 44 -3.43 14.88 -5.14
N SER A 45 -2.43 15.74 -4.93
CA SER A 45 -1.27 15.45 -4.08
C SER A 45 -0.91 16.74 -3.37
N GLY A 46 -0.71 16.67 -2.07
CA GLY A 46 -0.33 17.86 -1.30
C GLY A 46 -0.44 17.66 0.19
N GLU A 47 -0.03 18.69 0.91
CA GLU A 47 -0.17 18.77 2.36
C GLU A 47 -1.65 18.87 2.74
N LEU A 48 -2.04 18.19 3.82
CA LEU A 48 -3.41 18.30 4.35
C LEU A 48 -3.71 19.70 4.90
N GLY A 49 -2.72 20.33 5.54
CA GLY A 49 -2.92 21.54 6.33
C GLY A 49 -3.61 21.25 7.66
N GLN A 50 -3.82 22.29 8.47
CA GLN A 50 -4.55 22.13 9.73
C GLN A 50 -6.03 21.86 9.44
N HIS A 51 -6.58 20.79 10.01
CA HIS A 51 -7.98 20.39 9.79
C HIS A 51 -8.29 20.16 8.31
N SER A 52 -7.35 19.58 7.56
CA SER A 52 -7.48 19.31 6.13
C SER A 52 -7.76 20.55 5.27
N SER A 53 -7.44 21.76 5.75
CA SER A 53 -7.85 23.01 5.10
C SER A 53 -7.35 23.14 3.66
N ARG A 54 -6.11 22.73 3.37
CA ARG A 54 -5.52 22.83 2.02
C ARG A 54 -6.21 21.90 1.03
N LEU A 55 -6.59 20.73 1.50
CA LEU A 55 -7.30 19.74 0.71
C LEU A 55 -8.74 20.22 0.43
N ILE A 56 -9.42 20.75 1.45
CA ILE A 56 -10.77 21.31 1.32
C ILE A 56 -10.76 22.51 0.36
N GLU A 57 -9.86 23.48 0.57
CA GLU A 57 -9.70 24.66 -0.28
C GLU A 57 -9.48 24.29 -1.76
N TYR A 58 -8.69 23.25 -2.02
CA TYR A 58 -8.43 22.79 -3.38
C TYR A 58 -9.69 22.26 -4.07
N PHE A 59 -10.41 21.34 -3.43
CA PHE A 59 -11.60 20.73 -4.04
C PHE A 59 -12.78 21.70 -4.09
N GLU A 60 -12.97 22.55 -3.07
CA GLU A 60 -14.01 23.61 -3.09
C GLU A 60 -13.73 24.69 -4.15
N GLY A 61 -12.48 24.86 -4.58
CA GLY A 61 -12.10 25.75 -5.67
C GLY A 61 -12.54 25.25 -7.05
N ILE A 62 -12.95 23.99 -7.19
CA ILE A 62 -13.41 23.40 -8.45
C ILE A 62 -14.90 23.73 -8.65
N PRO A 63 -15.29 24.36 -9.78
CA PRO A 63 -16.68 24.71 -10.04
C PRO A 63 -17.61 23.48 -9.97
N GLY A 64 -18.66 23.59 -9.16
CA GLY A 64 -19.69 22.55 -9.02
C GLY A 64 -19.44 21.54 -7.89
N VAL A 65 -18.27 21.54 -7.25
CA VAL A 65 -18.01 20.70 -6.08
C VAL A 65 -18.79 21.23 -4.87
N PRO A 66 -19.57 20.38 -4.16
CA PRO A 66 -20.30 20.81 -2.98
C PRO A 66 -19.34 21.07 -1.81
N LYS A 67 -19.58 22.16 -1.09
CA LYS A 67 -18.83 22.49 0.12
C LYS A 67 -18.93 21.40 1.19
N ILE A 68 -17.87 21.24 1.95
CA ILE A 68 -17.87 20.30 3.07
C ILE A 68 -18.85 20.78 4.15
N LYS A 69 -19.61 19.85 4.74
CA LYS A 69 -20.51 20.15 5.86
C LYS A 69 -19.72 20.21 7.16
N GLU A 70 -20.19 21.00 8.11
CA GLU A 70 -19.63 21.00 9.46
C GLU A 70 -19.62 19.58 10.05
N ASN A 71 -18.51 19.20 10.70
CA ASN A 71 -18.29 17.88 11.29
C ASN A 71 -18.31 16.69 10.29
N HIS A 72 -18.27 16.94 8.98
CA HIS A 72 -18.08 15.88 8.00
C HIS A 72 -16.61 15.48 7.91
N ASN A 73 -16.33 14.19 7.73
CA ASN A 73 -14.96 13.69 7.66
C ASN A 73 -14.33 14.12 6.31
N PRO A 74 -13.23 14.91 6.30
CA PRO A 74 -12.61 15.37 5.06
C PRO A 74 -12.15 14.23 4.15
N ALA A 75 -11.69 13.11 4.71
CA ALA A 75 -11.28 11.94 3.94
C ALA A 75 -12.47 11.30 3.21
N THR A 76 -13.61 11.21 3.89
CA THR A 76 -14.85 10.67 3.32
C THR A 76 -15.41 11.62 2.28
N TRP A 77 -15.52 12.90 2.61
CA TRP A 77 -15.99 13.95 1.72
C TRP A 77 -15.17 14.00 0.42
N MET A 78 -13.84 13.97 0.52
CA MET A 78 -12.94 13.95 -0.64
C MET A 78 -13.30 12.80 -1.60
N LEU A 79 -13.47 11.59 -1.08
CA LEU A 79 -13.79 10.42 -1.90
C LEU A 79 -15.21 10.52 -2.51
N GLU A 80 -16.16 11.11 -1.79
CA GLU A 80 -17.52 11.36 -2.28
C GLU A 80 -17.53 12.36 -3.43
N VAL A 81 -16.82 13.49 -3.30
CA VAL A 81 -16.80 14.54 -4.34
C VAL A 81 -15.98 14.14 -5.56
N THR A 82 -14.97 13.27 -5.40
CA THR A 82 -14.20 12.71 -6.52
C THR A 82 -14.79 11.40 -7.06
N SER A 83 -16.03 11.06 -6.72
CA SER A 83 -16.68 9.85 -7.20
C SER A 83 -17.08 9.96 -8.68
N THR A 84 -17.13 8.82 -9.37
CA THR A 84 -17.53 8.75 -10.79
C THR A 84 -18.92 9.34 -11.04
N SER A 85 -19.84 9.20 -10.08
CA SER A 85 -21.18 9.77 -10.19
C SER A 85 -21.14 11.30 -10.20
N VAL A 86 -20.33 11.91 -9.33
CA VAL A 86 -20.19 13.38 -9.27
C VAL A 86 -19.47 13.90 -10.51
N GLU A 87 -18.41 13.20 -10.93
CA GLU A 87 -17.66 13.51 -12.15
C GLU A 87 -18.56 13.53 -13.39
N ALA A 88 -19.41 12.51 -13.55
CA ALA A 88 -20.39 12.42 -14.64
C ALA A 88 -21.50 13.48 -14.55
N GLN A 89 -21.96 13.82 -13.35
CA GLN A 89 -22.96 14.87 -13.13
C GLN A 89 -22.44 16.27 -13.49
N LEU A 90 -21.18 16.54 -13.14
CA LEU A 90 -20.54 17.82 -13.42
C LEU A 90 -19.98 17.90 -14.84
N GLY A 91 -19.80 16.77 -15.53
CA GLY A 91 -19.22 16.71 -16.87
C GLY A 91 -17.75 17.15 -16.90
N ILE A 92 -17.02 16.91 -15.81
CA ILE A 92 -15.61 17.29 -15.65
C ILE A 92 -14.72 16.05 -15.57
N ASP A 93 -13.41 16.24 -15.71
CA ASP A 93 -12.39 15.23 -15.41
C ASP A 93 -11.49 15.78 -14.29
N PHE A 94 -11.60 15.20 -13.09
CA PHE A 94 -10.82 15.66 -11.93
C PHE A 94 -9.32 15.50 -12.12
N ALA A 95 -8.88 14.46 -12.83
CA ALA A 95 -7.47 14.22 -13.08
C ALA A 95 -6.91 15.22 -14.09
N LEU A 96 -7.70 15.60 -15.10
CA LEU A 96 -7.34 16.68 -16.03
C LEU A 96 -7.24 18.02 -15.31
N ILE A 97 -8.24 18.37 -14.49
CA ILE A 97 -8.24 19.59 -13.67
C ILE A 97 -7.00 19.63 -12.78
N TYR A 98 -6.66 18.51 -12.14
CA TYR A 98 -5.46 18.43 -11.30
C TYR A 98 -4.18 18.66 -12.11
N LYS A 99 -4.01 18.01 -13.27
CA LYS A 99 -2.83 18.21 -14.14
C LYS A 99 -2.67 19.66 -14.63
N GLU A 100 -3.77 20.35 -14.87
CA GLU A 100 -3.75 21.75 -15.33
C GLU A 100 -3.56 22.75 -14.18
N SER A 101 -3.86 22.34 -12.95
CA SER A 101 -3.81 23.17 -11.75
C SER A 101 -2.42 23.73 -11.45
N HIS A 102 -2.40 24.88 -10.77
CA HIS A 102 -1.18 25.45 -10.22
C HIS A 102 -0.51 24.53 -9.20
N LEU A 103 -1.29 23.74 -8.45
CA LEU A 103 -0.80 22.80 -7.45
C LEU A 103 0.10 21.73 -8.10
N TYR A 104 -0.37 21.08 -9.16
CA TYR A 104 0.41 20.09 -9.89
C TYR A 104 1.70 20.69 -10.47
N LYS A 105 1.61 21.86 -11.11
CA LYS A 105 2.78 22.56 -11.69
C LYS A 105 3.80 22.93 -10.61
N TYR A 106 3.33 23.42 -9.46
CA TYR A 106 4.17 23.76 -8.31
C TYR A 106 4.88 22.53 -7.74
N ILE A 107 4.16 21.44 -7.50
CA ILE A 107 4.74 20.19 -7.00
C ILE A 107 5.74 19.61 -7.99
N MET A 108 5.40 19.60 -9.28
CA MET A 108 6.31 19.12 -10.33
C MET A 108 7.60 19.96 -10.38
N PHE A 109 7.49 21.28 -10.27
CA PHE A 109 8.64 22.18 -10.18
C PHE A 109 9.51 21.88 -8.95
N LEU A 110 8.90 21.74 -7.77
CA LEU A 110 9.61 21.41 -6.53
C LEU A 110 10.32 20.07 -6.61
N LEU A 111 9.64 19.03 -7.13
CA LEU A 111 10.21 17.69 -7.29
C LEU A 111 11.37 17.70 -8.27
N CYS A 112 11.24 18.39 -9.41
CA CYS A 112 12.34 18.51 -10.38
C CYS A 112 13.56 19.21 -9.75
N ARG A 113 13.33 20.31 -9.01
CA ARG A 113 14.40 21.05 -8.33
C ARG A 113 15.09 20.19 -7.27
N ARG A 114 14.33 19.56 -6.37
CA ARG A 114 14.87 18.69 -5.32
C ARG A 114 15.56 17.46 -5.87
N ASN A 115 14.98 16.80 -6.88
CA ASN A 115 15.63 15.64 -7.51
C ASN A 115 16.98 16.03 -8.11
N LYS A 116 17.07 17.20 -8.76
CA LYS A 116 18.36 17.69 -9.29
C LYS A 116 19.35 17.95 -8.17
N GLU A 117 18.95 18.62 -7.08
CA GLU A 117 19.78 18.87 -5.90
C GLU A 117 20.24 17.57 -5.22
N ILE A 118 19.34 16.61 -5.05
CA ILE A 118 19.61 15.29 -4.45
C ILE A 118 20.55 14.48 -5.34
N VAL A 119 20.28 14.40 -6.64
CA VAL A 119 21.16 13.69 -7.58
C VAL A 119 22.54 14.34 -7.60
N GLN A 120 22.65 15.66 -7.60
CA GLN A 120 23.95 16.34 -7.53
C GLN A 120 24.68 16.10 -6.20
N SER A 121 23.98 16.18 -5.06
CA SER A 121 24.60 16.00 -3.73
C SER A 121 24.90 14.54 -3.37
N GLN A 122 24.15 13.58 -3.91
CA GLN A 122 24.29 12.14 -3.62
C GLN A 122 24.99 11.35 -4.73
N SER A 123 25.22 11.94 -5.91
CA SER A 123 26.04 11.32 -6.96
C SER A 123 27.51 11.21 -6.56
N LEU A 124 27.93 12.04 -5.60
CA LEU A 124 29.25 11.99 -4.97
C LEU A 124 29.06 11.53 -3.52
N PRO A 125 29.82 10.53 -3.03
CA PRO A 125 29.81 10.18 -1.61
C PRO A 125 30.25 11.41 -0.80
N ALA A 126 29.61 11.66 0.36
CA ALA A 126 30.01 12.76 1.24
C ALA A 126 31.50 12.62 1.60
N GLN A 127 32.24 13.73 1.67
CA GLN A 127 33.68 13.70 2.00
C GLN A 127 33.91 12.94 3.31
N GLY A 128 34.66 11.84 3.24
CA GLY A 128 34.94 10.97 4.40
C GLY A 128 33.87 9.90 4.69
N SER A 129 32.80 9.82 3.91
CA SER A 129 31.81 8.72 3.99
C SER A 129 32.17 7.60 3.02
N GLU A 130 32.19 6.36 3.51
CA GLU A 130 32.25 5.19 2.65
C GLU A 130 30.88 4.96 2.00
N LYS A 131 30.89 4.59 0.72
CA LYS A 131 29.68 4.15 0.02
C LYS A 131 29.03 3.05 0.86
N LEU A 132 27.70 3.10 1.05
CA LEU A 132 26.93 1.99 1.62
C LEU A 132 27.23 0.72 0.82
N GLN A 133 28.16 -0.08 1.33
CA GLN A 133 28.55 -1.36 0.77
C GLN A 133 27.98 -2.43 1.67
N PHE A 134 26.99 -3.14 1.14
CA PHE A 134 26.54 -4.36 1.75
C PHE A 134 27.49 -5.46 1.29
N SER A 135 28.15 -6.14 2.23
CA SER A 135 29.06 -7.26 1.92
C SER A 135 28.35 -8.39 1.16
N THR A 136 27.04 -8.46 1.31
CA THR A 136 26.17 -9.43 0.64
C THR A 136 24.87 -8.75 0.18
N PRO A 137 24.26 -9.20 -0.93
CA PRO A 137 22.94 -8.72 -1.36
C PRO A 137 21.82 -8.99 -0.34
N PHE A 138 22.03 -9.97 0.55
CA PHE A 138 21.06 -10.41 1.55
C PHE A 138 21.61 -10.25 2.97
N PRO A 139 20.75 -10.01 3.97
CA PRO A 139 21.19 -9.85 5.36
C PRO A 139 21.81 -11.11 6.01
N GLN A 140 21.55 -12.31 5.46
CA GLN A 140 21.95 -13.61 6.02
C GLN A 140 22.27 -14.61 4.89
N ASN A 141 22.99 -15.68 5.22
CA ASN A 141 23.39 -16.70 4.25
C ASN A 141 22.20 -17.58 3.82
N GLY A 142 22.27 -18.16 2.62
CA GLY A 142 21.17 -18.97 2.07
C GLY A 142 20.80 -20.19 2.92
N TRP A 143 21.78 -20.82 3.57
CA TRP A 143 21.54 -21.96 4.46
C TRP A 143 20.79 -21.56 5.74
N GLU A 144 21.09 -20.39 6.31
CA GLU A 144 20.39 -19.87 7.49
C GLU A 144 18.94 -19.51 7.17
N GLN A 145 18.72 -18.88 6.01
CA GLN A 145 17.38 -18.59 5.50
C GLN A 145 16.58 -19.89 5.29
N LEU A 146 17.18 -20.92 4.68
CA LEU A 146 16.54 -22.22 4.46
C LEU A 146 16.18 -22.90 5.78
N LYS A 147 17.12 -22.97 6.73
CA LYS A 147 16.89 -23.53 8.06
C LYS A 147 15.76 -22.80 8.79
N ALA A 148 15.75 -21.46 8.73
CA ALA A 148 14.71 -20.64 9.34
C ALA A 148 13.32 -20.89 8.70
N CYS A 149 13.26 -21.03 7.37
CA CYS A 149 12.04 -21.36 6.65
C CYS A 149 11.51 -22.74 7.02
N LEU A 150 12.35 -23.78 7.05
CA LEU A 150 11.96 -25.14 7.46
C LEU A 150 11.47 -25.17 8.91
N TRP A 151 12.16 -24.47 9.80
CA TRP A 151 11.74 -24.34 11.19
C TRP A 151 10.36 -23.68 11.32
N LYS A 152 10.15 -22.53 10.67
CA LYS A 152 8.85 -21.83 10.65
C LYS A 152 7.75 -22.70 10.07
N GLN A 153 8.04 -23.43 8.98
CA GLN A 153 7.09 -24.35 8.36
C GLN A 153 6.70 -25.49 9.29
N HIS A 154 7.68 -26.12 9.95
CA HIS A 154 7.43 -27.19 10.91
C HIS A 154 6.58 -26.70 12.08
N LEU A 155 6.88 -25.52 12.61
CA LEU A 155 6.11 -24.91 13.69
C LEU A 155 4.67 -24.57 13.28
N SER A 156 4.48 -23.99 12.08
CA SER A 156 3.16 -23.70 11.51
C SER A 156 2.33 -24.96 11.30
N TYR A 157 2.99 -26.02 10.81
CA TYR A 157 2.39 -27.34 10.62
C TYR A 157 1.84 -27.88 11.95
N TRP A 158 2.67 -27.96 12.99
CA TRP A 158 2.21 -28.49 14.30
C TRP A 158 1.17 -27.61 15.00
N ARG A 159 1.19 -26.30 14.78
CA ARG A 159 0.17 -25.37 15.32
C ARG A 159 -1.17 -25.44 14.59
N SER A 160 -1.27 -26.16 13.47
CA SER A 160 -2.49 -26.32 12.66
C SER A 160 -3.02 -27.78 12.69
N PRO A 161 -3.34 -28.35 13.87
CA PRO A 161 -3.66 -29.77 14.00
C PRO A 161 -4.92 -30.19 13.24
N LYS A 162 -5.91 -29.31 13.09
CA LYS A 162 -7.17 -29.60 12.38
C LYS A 162 -6.94 -29.97 10.91
N TYR A 163 -6.09 -29.20 10.22
CA TYR A 163 -5.75 -29.47 8.82
C TYR A 163 -4.97 -30.78 8.68
N ASN A 164 -4.00 -31.03 9.57
CA ASN A 164 -3.19 -32.24 9.53
C ASN A 164 -4.00 -33.50 9.82
N LEU A 165 -4.94 -33.43 10.77
CA LEU A 165 -5.81 -34.56 11.09
C LEU A 165 -6.72 -34.91 9.91
N ALA A 166 -7.34 -33.92 9.28
CA ALA A 166 -8.17 -34.14 8.09
C ALA A 166 -7.36 -34.76 6.94
N ARG A 167 -6.13 -34.27 6.71
CA ARG A 167 -5.22 -34.83 5.72
C ARG A 167 -4.84 -36.29 6.03
N LEU A 168 -4.49 -36.61 7.28
CA LEU A 168 -4.16 -37.97 7.69
C LEU A 168 -5.35 -38.91 7.56
N ALA A 169 -6.53 -38.49 8.03
CA ALA A 169 -7.76 -39.28 7.92
C ALA A 169 -8.11 -39.56 6.45
N PHE A 170 -8.03 -38.54 5.58
CA PHE A 170 -8.25 -38.71 4.15
C PHE A 170 -7.24 -39.70 3.54
N THR A 171 -5.95 -39.53 3.84
CA THR A 171 -4.88 -40.41 3.32
C THR A 171 -5.08 -41.86 3.75
N ILE A 172 -5.42 -42.10 5.02
CA ILE A 172 -5.70 -43.44 5.57
C ILE A 172 -6.93 -44.03 4.89
N SER A 173 -8.00 -43.24 4.71
CA SER A 173 -9.24 -43.70 4.08
C SER A 173 -9.03 -44.09 2.61
N SER A 174 -8.34 -43.25 1.82
CA SER A 174 -8.01 -43.54 0.43
C SER A 174 -7.08 -44.75 0.31
N SER A 175 -6.04 -44.84 1.14
CA SER A 175 -5.11 -45.97 1.15
C SER A 175 -5.83 -47.29 1.48
N SER A 176 -6.72 -47.28 2.47
CA SER A 176 -7.51 -48.46 2.84
C SER A 176 -8.47 -48.87 1.72
N PHE A 177 -9.12 -47.90 1.07
CA PHE A 177 -10.01 -48.14 -0.07
C PHE A 177 -9.28 -48.77 -1.25
N TYR A 178 -8.13 -48.21 -1.65
CA TYR A 178 -7.31 -48.78 -2.73
C TYR A 178 -6.75 -50.16 -2.34
N GLY A 179 -6.32 -50.35 -1.09
CA GLY A 179 -5.85 -51.64 -0.58
C GLY A 179 -6.93 -52.72 -0.62
N ALA A 180 -8.17 -52.39 -0.29
CA ALA A 180 -9.31 -53.30 -0.37
C ALA A 180 -9.69 -53.61 -1.84
N LEU A 181 -9.76 -52.59 -2.70
CA LEU A 181 -10.10 -52.77 -4.12
C LEU A 181 -9.11 -53.64 -4.90
N LEU A 182 -7.84 -53.56 -4.54
CA LEU A 182 -6.75 -54.29 -5.18
C LEU A 182 -6.31 -55.53 -4.38
N TRP A 183 -7.06 -55.90 -3.33
CA TRP A 183 -6.72 -57.04 -2.48
C TRP A 183 -6.63 -58.32 -3.31
N GLN A 184 -5.47 -58.98 -3.25
CA GLN A 184 -5.17 -60.27 -3.92
C GLN A 184 -5.30 -60.29 -5.46
N LYS A 185 -5.51 -59.15 -6.13
CA LYS A 185 -5.56 -59.09 -7.60
C LYS A 185 -4.24 -59.46 -8.28
N GLY A 186 -3.11 -59.38 -7.58
CA GLY A 186 -1.79 -59.76 -8.08
C GLY A 186 -1.44 -61.25 -8.00
N GLN A 187 -2.31 -62.11 -7.45
CA GLN A 187 -2.07 -63.56 -7.38
C GLN A 187 -2.52 -64.32 -8.63
N ASN A 188 -3.21 -63.66 -9.57
CA ASN A 188 -3.67 -64.22 -10.85
C ASN A 188 -2.91 -63.62 -12.07
N LEU A 189 -1.69 -63.11 -11.85
CA LEU A 189 -0.72 -62.77 -12.89
C LEU A 189 0.33 -63.88 -12.97
#